data_AF-A0A341AA89-F1
#
_entry.id   AF-A0A341AA89-F1
#
_cell.length_a   1.000
_cell.length_b   1.000
_cell.length_c   1.000
_cell.angle_alpha   90.00
_cell.angle_beta   90.00
_cell.angle_gamma   90.00
#
_symmetry.space_group_name_H-M   'P 1'
#
loop_
_entity.id
_entity.type
_entity.pdbx_description
1 polymer ?
#
loop_
_entity_poly.entity_id
_entity_poly.type
_entity_poly.pdbx_seq_one_letter_code
_entity_poly.pdbx_strand_id
1 'polypeptide(L)'
;MAWRMTQLLLLALVAAARGAQPRISQARTDLLNVCMDAKHHKTKPGPEDKLHDQCSPWKKNACCSVNTSQEAHKDISYLYRFNWDHCGKMKPACKHHFIQDTCLYECSPNLGPWIQEVWKRHRPLGRCIQMWFDPAQGNPNEEVARFYAETTNSGAMPQGIGPLLLNLTQILQRWFLG
;
A
#
# COMPACT_ATOMS: atom_id res chain seq x y z
N MET A 1 -12.04 -50.99 -9.69
CA MET A 1 -12.83 -49.79 -10.08
C MET A 1 -12.86 -48.75 -8.96
N ALA A 2 -13.32 -49.09 -7.75
CA ALA A 2 -13.39 -48.15 -6.62
C ALA A 2 -12.06 -47.49 -6.21
N TRP A 3 -10.94 -48.23 -6.22
CA TRP A 3 -9.61 -47.72 -5.82
C TRP A 3 -9.04 -46.62 -6.73
N ARG A 4 -9.32 -46.70 -8.04
CA ARG A 4 -8.91 -45.64 -8.99
C ARG A 4 -9.78 -44.40 -8.82
N MET A 5 -11.07 -44.57 -8.50
CA MET A 5 -11.99 -43.46 -8.25
C MET A 5 -11.64 -42.72 -6.96
N THR A 6 -11.26 -43.43 -5.90
CA THR A 6 -10.81 -42.80 -4.65
C THR A 6 -9.48 -42.06 -4.79
N GLN A 7 -8.53 -42.58 -5.57
CA GLN A 7 -7.28 -41.86 -5.89
C GLN A 7 -7.53 -40.58 -6.69
N LEU A 8 -8.45 -40.62 -7.66
CA LEU A 8 -8.81 -39.44 -8.47
C LEU A 8 -9.54 -38.39 -7.62
N LEU A 9 -10.43 -38.80 -6.70
CA LEU A 9 -11.11 -37.90 -5.76
C LEU A 9 -10.13 -37.25 -4.77
N LEU A 10 -9.16 -38.01 -4.25
CA LEU A 10 -8.10 -37.47 -3.39
C LEU A 10 -7.20 -36.48 -4.12
N LEU A 11 -6.82 -36.78 -5.38
CA LEU A 11 -6.05 -35.85 -6.22
C LEU A 11 -6.83 -34.56 -6.52
N ALA A 12 -8.14 -34.67 -6.77
CA ALA A 12 -9.01 -33.51 -6.97
C ALA A 12 -9.14 -32.65 -5.71
N LEU A 13 -9.26 -33.27 -4.52
CA LEU A 13 -9.29 -32.57 -3.23
C LEU A 13 -7.97 -31.86 -2.91
N VAL A 14 -6.82 -32.50 -3.19
CA VAL A 14 -5.50 -31.89 -3.02
C VAL A 14 -5.29 -30.73 -4.00
N ALA A 15 -5.79 -30.84 -5.24
CA ALA A 15 -5.75 -29.75 -6.21
C ALA A 15 -6.63 -28.55 -5.80
N ALA A 16 -7.83 -28.81 -5.24
CA ALA A 16 -8.72 -27.77 -4.71
C ALA A 16 -8.10 -27.06 -3.49
N ALA A 17 -7.41 -27.78 -2.62
CA ALA A 17 -6.70 -27.20 -1.47
C ALA A 17 -5.46 -26.38 -1.90
N ARG A 18 -4.76 -26.78 -2.97
CA ARG A 18 -3.65 -26.00 -3.57
C ARG A 18 -4.14 -24.72 -4.29
N GLY A 19 -5.40 -24.67 -4.70
CA GLY A 19 -6.03 -23.49 -5.33
C GLY A 19 -6.45 -22.39 -4.34
N ALA A 20 -6.36 -22.62 -3.03
CA ALA A 20 -6.80 -21.68 -1.99
C ALA A 20 -5.80 -20.55 -1.68
N GLN A 21 -4.68 -20.44 -2.41
CA GLN A 21 -3.70 -19.37 -2.24
C GLN A 21 -3.69 -18.43 -3.47
N PRO A 22 -4.56 -17.41 -3.50
CA PRO A 22 -4.15 -16.15 -4.15
C PRO A 22 -4.73 -14.84 -3.59
N ARG A 23 -5.72 -14.83 -2.69
CA ARG A 23 -6.35 -13.56 -2.26
C ARG A 23 -5.44 -12.65 -1.43
N ILE A 24 -4.57 -13.24 -0.62
CA ILE A 24 -3.69 -12.50 0.30
C ILE A 24 -2.55 -11.79 -0.46
N SER A 25 -1.98 -12.44 -1.50
CA SER A 25 -0.93 -11.82 -2.33
C SER A 25 -1.45 -10.70 -3.21
N GLN A 26 -2.70 -10.82 -3.69
CA GLN A 26 -3.37 -9.77 -4.47
C GLN A 26 -3.57 -8.52 -3.60
N ALA A 27 -4.20 -8.65 -2.43
CA ALA A 27 -4.46 -7.54 -1.52
C ALA A 27 -3.17 -6.84 -1.03
N ARG A 28 -2.06 -7.57 -0.89
CA ARG A 28 -0.74 -6.99 -0.61
C ARG A 28 -0.22 -6.13 -1.76
N THR A 29 -0.38 -6.60 -2.99
CA THR A 29 0.10 -5.93 -4.21
C THR A 29 -0.69 -4.65 -4.46
N ASP A 30 -1.98 -4.67 -4.12
CA ASP A 30 -2.89 -3.53 -4.27
C ASP A 30 -2.56 -2.34 -3.34
N LEU A 31 -1.68 -2.51 -2.34
CA LEU A 31 -1.25 -1.45 -1.41
C LEU A 31 0.13 -0.85 -1.74
N LEU A 32 0.89 -1.44 -2.67
CA LEU A 32 2.26 -1.02 -2.95
C LEU A 32 2.34 -0.38 -4.33
N ASN A 33 3.06 0.74 -4.43
CA ASN A 33 3.25 1.47 -5.68
C ASN A 33 1.90 1.84 -6.33
N VAL A 34 1.07 2.53 -5.55
CA VAL A 34 -0.28 2.94 -5.96
C VAL A 34 -0.50 4.43 -5.67
N CYS A 35 -1.36 5.04 -6.46
CA CYS A 35 -1.84 6.39 -6.22
C CYS A 35 -3.23 6.33 -5.61
N MET A 36 -3.50 7.21 -4.65
CA MET A 36 -4.86 7.39 -4.15
C MET A 36 -5.72 8.06 -5.23
N ASP A 37 -7.02 7.74 -5.25
CA ASP A 37 -7.99 8.44 -6.08
C ASP A 37 -8.42 9.73 -5.39
N ALA A 38 -7.56 10.75 -5.45
CA ALA A 38 -7.83 12.08 -4.95
C ALA A 38 -7.74 13.11 -6.07
N LYS A 39 -7.97 14.38 -5.74
CA LYS A 39 -8.32 15.43 -6.71
C LYS A 39 -7.30 15.64 -7.84
N HIS A 40 -6.01 15.47 -7.57
CA HIS A 40 -4.92 15.79 -8.52
C HIS A 40 -3.96 14.63 -8.77
N HIS A 41 -4.26 13.45 -8.23
CA HIS A 41 -3.44 12.27 -8.44
C HIS A 41 -3.64 11.69 -9.83
N LYS A 42 -2.55 11.17 -10.40
CA LYS A 42 -2.62 10.26 -11.55
C LYS A 42 -3.26 8.94 -11.12
N THR A 43 -3.78 8.20 -12.09
CA THR A 43 -4.36 6.87 -11.85
C THR A 43 -3.31 5.83 -11.43
N LYS A 44 -2.06 5.97 -11.90
CA LYS A 44 -0.95 5.09 -11.55
C LYS A 44 0.35 5.87 -11.42
N PRO A 45 1.29 5.40 -10.58
CA PRO A 45 2.62 6.00 -10.50
C PRO A 45 3.38 5.89 -11.82
N GLY A 46 4.26 6.84 -12.07
CA GLY A 46 5.21 6.79 -13.17
C GLY A 46 6.25 7.91 -13.08
N PRO A 47 7.33 7.84 -13.88
CA PRO A 47 8.38 8.84 -13.88
C PRO A 47 7.87 10.22 -14.32
N GLU A 48 8.42 11.26 -13.71
CA GLU A 48 8.14 12.68 -13.98
C GLU A 48 9.46 13.47 -13.85
N ASP A 49 10.27 13.55 -14.92
CA ASP A 49 11.64 14.09 -14.82
C ASP A 49 11.72 15.57 -14.41
N LYS A 50 10.60 16.29 -14.55
CA LYS A 50 10.51 17.75 -14.39
C LYS A 50 9.72 18.18 -13.15
N LEU A 51 9.58 17.33 -12.13
CA LEU A 51 9.01 17.77 -10.85
C LEU A 51 9.80 18.95 -10.27
N HIS A 52 9.06 19.95 -9.81
CA HIS A 52 9.59 21.23 -9.35
C HIS A 52 10.20 21.12 -7.94
N ASP A 53 11.39 21.70 -7.77
CA ASP A 53 12.08 21.98 -6.51
C ASP A 53 11.90 20.90 -5.43
N GLN A 54 11.08 21.16 -4.41
CA GLN A 54 10.87 20.28 -3.25
C GLN A 54 10.23 18.93 -3.61
N CYS A 55 9.51 18.87 -4.73
CA CYS A 55 8.90 17.63 -5.21
C CYS A 55 9.87 16.78 -6.06
N SER A 56 11.09 17.27 -6.33
CA SER A 56 12.10 16.54 -7.11
C SER A 56 12.49 15.15 -6.58
N PRO A 57 12.40 14.83 -5.27
CA PRO A 57 12.74 13.49 -4.79
C PRO A 57 11.86 12.37 -5.40
N TRP A 58 10.66 12.68 -5.87
CA TRP A 58 9.73 11.69 -6.45
C TRP A 58 9.86 11.51 -7.97
N LYS A 59 10.79 12.20 -8.65
CA LYS A 59 10.90 12.19 -10.13
C LYS A 59 10.96 10.78 -10.74
N LYS A 60 11.64 9.84 -10.07
CA LYS A 60 11.79 8.46 -10.58
C LYS A 60 10.45 7.73 -10.68
N ASN A 61 9.52 8.03 -9.78
CA ASN A 61 8.21 7.37 -9.70
C ASN A 61 7.25 8.19 -8.81
N ALA A 62 6.31 8.91 -9.44
CA ALA A 62 5.40 9.84 -8.77
C ALA A 62 3.95 9.64 -9.16
N CYS A 63 3.05 10.01 -8.24
CA CYS A 63 1.61 10.12 -8.44
C CYS A 63 1.13 11.50 -8.87
N CYS A 64 1.96 12.53 -8.74
CA CYS A 64 1.63 13.89 -9.17
C CYS A 64 2.12 14.15 -10.60
N SER A 65 1.61 15.22 -11.22
CA SER A 65 2.12 15.74 -12.50
C SER A 65 3.11 16.89 -12.27
N VAL A 66 3.87 17.25 -13.32
CA VAL A 66 4.71 18.48 -13.32
C VAL A 66 3.92 19.72 -12.89
N ASN A 67 2.71 19.92 -13.43
CA ASN A 67 1.87 21.07 -13.08
C ASN A 67 1.49 21.07 -11.60
N THR A 68 1.12 19.91 -11.05
CA THR A 68 0.81 19.75 -9.63
C THR A 68 2.01 20.13 -8.76
N SER A 69 3.21 19.69 -9.15
CA SER A 69 4.43 20.03 -8.40
C SER A 69 4.77 21.52 -8.42
N GLN A 70 4.53 22.22 -9.54
CA GLN A 70 4.72 23.67 -9.62
C GLN A 70 3.72 24.41 -8.73
N GLU A 71 2.49 23.92 -8.68
CA GLU A 71 1.39 24.57 -7.97
C GLU A 71 1.41 24.29 -6.47
N ALA A 72 2.07 23.21 -6.04
CA ALA A 72 2.42 22.99 -4.64
C ALA A 72 3.26 24.15 -4.04
N HIS A 73 3.98 24.90 -4.87
CA HIS A 73 4.87 25.98 -4.44
C HIS A 73 4.22 27.38 -4.49
N LYS A 74 3.01 27.50 -5.06
CA LYS A 74 2.32 28.79 -5.22
C LYS A 74 1.40 29.09 -4.04
N ASP A 75 1.24 30.38 -3.72
CA ASP A 75 0.21 30.83 -2.79
C ASP A 75 -1.16 30.79 -3.46
N ILE A 76 -2.17 30.29 -2.73
CA ILE A 76 -3.56 30.20 -3.22
C ILE A 76 -3.60 29.45 -4.58
N SER A 77 -2.84 28.36 -4.67
CA SER A 77 -2.67 27.58 -5.90
C SER A 77 -3.96 26.93 -6.39
N TYR A 78 -3.98 26.47 -7.65
CA TYR A 78 -5.18 25.82 -8.21
C TYR A 78 -5.57 24.54 -7.46
N LEU A 79 -4.61 23.93 -6.74
CA LEU A 79 -4.80 22.65 -6.07
C LEU A 79 -6.01 22.71 -5.13
N TYR A 80 -5.96 23.65 -4.19
CA TYR A 80 -6.97 23.79 -3.14
C TYR A 80 -7.38 25.24 -2.88
N ARG A 81 -6.79 26.22 -3.58
CA ARG A 81 -6.97 27.66 -3.32
C ARG A 81 -6.75 28.01 -1.85
N PHE A 82 -5.83 27.31 -1.19
CA PHE A 82 -5.56 27.51 0.23
C PHE A 82 -4.65 28.72 0.44
N ASN A 83 -5.04 29.60 1.37
CA ASN A 83 -4.25 30.76 1.73
C ASN A 83 -3.34 30.44 2.91
N TRP A 84 -2.04 30.28 2.65
CA TRP A 84 -1.03 30.10 3.72
C TRP A 84 -0.92 31.32 4.64
N ASP A 85 -1.25 32.52 4.15
CA ASP A 85 -1.15 33.78 4.87
C ASP A 85 -2.47 34.19 5.58
N HIS A 86 -3.39 33.25 5.85
CA HIS A 86 -4.73 33.57 6.38
C HIS A 86 -4.72 34.24 7.76
N CYS A 87 -3.64 34.10 8.54
CA CYS A 87 -3.42 34.78 9.82
C CYS A 87 -2.29 35.84 9.76
N GLY A 88 -1.99 36.35 8.56
CA GLY A 88 -0.83 37.20 8.29
C GLY A 88 0.28 36.44 7.58
N LYS A 89 1.37 37.15 7.23
CA LYS A 89 2.45 36.59 6.41
C LYS A 89 3.14 35.40 7.08
N MET A 90 3.00 34.22 6.48
CA MET A 90 3.64 33.00 6.95
C MET A 90 5.16 33.09 6.73
N LYS A 91 5.93 32.66 7.74
CA LYS A 91 7.39 32.61 7.62
C LYS A 91 7.78 31.60 6.53
N PRO A 92 8.74 31.92 5.64
CA PRO A 92 9.17 31.01 4.57
C PRO A 92 9.61 29.63 5.07
N ALA A 93 10.32 29.57 6.20
CA ALA A 93 10.74 28.30 6.81
C ALA A 93 9.55 27.41 7.23
N CYS A 94 8.44 28.02 7.67
CA CYS A 94 7.21 27.28 7.99
C CYS A 94 6.50 26.81 6.72
N LYS A 95 6.37 27.69 5.73
CA LYS A 95 5.75 27.38 4.43
C LYS A 95 6.49 26.24 3.70
N HIS A 96 7.81 26.18 3.84
CA HIS A 96 8.63 25.09 3.29
C HIS A 96 8.13 23.70 3.72
N HIS A 97 7.75 23.53 5.00
CA HIS A 97 7.20 22.26 5.46
C HIS A 97 5.84 21.92 4.83
N PHE A 98 4.97 22.92 4.63
CA PHE A 98 3.68 22.72 3.97
C PHE A 98 3.81 22.37 2.48
N ILE A 99 4.81 22.94 1.80
CA ILE A 99 5.11 22.58 0.41
C ILE A 99 5.57 21.12 0.34
N GLN A 100 6.48 20.71 1.23
CA GLN A 100 6.94 19.31 1.26
C GLN A 100 5.82 18.33 1.62
N ASP A 101 4.93 18.70 2.54
CA ASP A 101 3.73 17.92 2.86
C ASP A 101 2.84 17.74 1.62
N THR A 102 2.61 18.83 0.88
CA THR A 102 1.89 18.77 -0.40
C THR A 102 2.62 17.86 -1.39
N CYS A 103 3.94 17.94 -1.53
CA CYS A 103 4.69 17.05 -2.41
C CYS A 103 4.58 15.58 -1.97
N LEU A 104 4.68 15.27 -0.67
CA LEU A 104 4.53 13.91 -0.15
C LEU A 104 3.14 13.37 -0.45
N TYR A 105 2.11 14.15 -0.14
CA TYR A 105 0.71 13.75 -0.31
C TYR A 105 0.35 13.53 -1.79
N GLU A 106 0.71 14.48 -2.65
CA GLU A 106 0.36 14.44 -4.08
C GLU A 106 1.23 13.46 -4.87
N CYS A 107 2.52 13.32 -4.52
CA CYS A 107 3.49 12.61 -5.36
C CYS A 107 3.84 11.19 -4.88
N SER A 108 3.70 10.86 -3.60
CA SER A 108 4.21 9.58 -3.08
C SER A 108 3.38 8.37 -3.52
N PRO A 109 3.99 7.37 -4.18
CA PRO A 109 3.31 6.12 -4.52
C PRO A 109 3.33 5.11 -3.35
N ASN A 110 3.81 5.53 -2.18
CA ASN A 110 4.07 4.67 -1.02
C ASN A 110 3.09 4.91 0.13
N LEU A 111 2.02 5.68 -0.08
CA LEU A 111 1.00 5.93 0.93
C LEU A 111 -0.09 4.86 0.97
N GLY A 112 -0.04 3.87 0.07
CA GLY A 112 -1.04 2.82 -0.10
C GLY A 112 -1.53 2.14 1.18
N PRO A 113 -0.67 1.72 2.12
CA PRO A 113 -1.10 1.06 3.36
C PRO A 113 -2.01 1.91 4.26
N TRP A 114 -2.07 3.22 4.04
CA TRP A 114 -2.92 4.14 4.80
C TRP A 114 -4.06 4.74 3.96
N ILE A 115 -4.16 4.41 2.67
CA ILE A 115 -5.29 4.80 1.85
C ILE A 115 -6.53 4.12 2.41
N GLN A 116 -7.46 4.93 2.86
CA GLN A 116 -8.72 4.49 3.44
C GLN A 116 -9.84 5.27 2.79
N GLU A 117 -10.98 4.60 2.60
CA GLU A 117 -12.24 5.33 2.49
C GLU A 117 -12.40 6.15 3.77
N VAL A 118 -12.89 7.40 3.62
CA VAL A 118 -12.91 8.49 4.62
C VAL A 118 -13.50 8.18 6.01
N TRP A 119 -13.99 6.96 6.25
CA TRP A 119 -14.63 6.51 7.48
C TRP A 119 -13.80 5.51 8.33
N LYS A 120 -12.63 5.06 7.87
CA LYS A 120 -11.77 4.12 8.63
C LYS A 120 -10.57 4.83 9.26
N ARG A 121 -10.17 4.40 10.47
CA ARG A 121 -9.01 4.94 11.21
C ARG A 121 -8.07 3.81 11.59
N HIS A 122 -6.81 3.89 11.15
CA HIS A 122 -5.73 2.99 11.55
C HIS A 122 -4.69 3.73 12.38
N ARG A 123 -4.04 3.02 13.30
CA ARG A 123 -2.95 3.54 14.14
C ARG A 123 -1.62 2.89 13.71
N PRO A 124 -0.65 3.63 13.16
CA PRO A 124 0.63 3.04 12.75
C PRO A 124 1.49 2.60 13.94
N LEU A 125 2.32 1.56 13.75
CA LEU A 125 3.21 0.94 14.74
C LEU A 125 4.69 1.14 14.34
N GLY A 126 5.45 1.90 15.14
CA GLY A 126 6.92 1.81 15.27
C GLY A 126 7.84 2.21 14.10
N ARG A 127 7.37 2.18 12.85
CA ARG A 127 8.11 2.67 11.65
C ARG A 127 7.32 3.81 10.99
N CYS A 128 7.98 4.87 10.52
CA CYS A 128 7.31 6.07 10.02
C CYS A 128 7.72 6.44 8.59
N ILE A 129 6.79 7.06 7.86
CA ILE A 129 7.05 7.69 6.57
C ILE A 129 7.93 8.93 6.78
N GLN A 130 8.91 9.11 5.90
CA GLN A 130 9.77 10.28 5.85
C GLN A 130 9.28 11.25 4.77
N MET A 131 8.99 12.47 5.19
CA MET A 131 8.62 13.57 4.30
C MET A 131 9.83 14.17 3.58
N TRP A 132 11.00 14.12 4.22
CA TRP A 132 12.28 14.59 3.69
C TRP A 132 13.25 13.44 3.59
N PHE A 133 13.90 13.30 2.44
CA PHE A 133 14.92 12.29 2.21
C PHE A 133 15.83 12.71 1.05
N ASP A 134 17.04 12.17 1.02
CA ASP A 134 17.99 12.39 -0.07
C ASP A 134 17.69 11.44 -1.24
N PRO A 135 17.26 11.95 -2.41
CA PRO A 135 16.94 11.08 -3.55
C PRO A 135 18.14 10.34 -4.12
N ALA A 136 19.37 10.78 -3.84
CA ALA A 136 20.59 10.06 -4.22
C ALA A 136 20.73 8.72 -3.47
N GLN A 137 20.17 8.63 -2.26
CA GLN A 137 20.17 7.43 -1.43
C GLN A 137 18.94 6.53 -1.66
N GLY A 138 18.04 6.93 -2.57
CA GLY A 138 16.79 6.24 -2.82
C GLY A 138 15.65 6.68 -1.89
N ASN A 139 14.44 6.20 -2.17
CA ASN A 139 13.25 6.57 -1.40
C ASN A 139 13.07 5.60 -0.21
N PRO A 140 13.27 6.04 1.05
CA PRO A 140 13.15 5.16 2.21
C PRO A 140 11.71 4.68 2.46
N ASN A 141 10.71 5.37 1.88
CA ASN A 141 9.30 5.04 2.09
C ASN A 141 8.85 3.78 1.35
N GLU A 142 9.62 3.29 0.37
CA GLU A 142 9.31 2.03 -0.30
C GLU A 142 9.31 0.85 0.67
N GLU A 143 10.31 0.80 1.57
CA GLU A 143 10.42 -0.26 2.57
C GLU A 143 9.40 -0.10 3.70
N VAL A 144 9.14 1.15 4.10
CA VAL A 144 8.11 1.45 5.11
C VAL A 144 6.74 0.98 4.61
N ALA A 145 6.39 1.31 3.36
CA ALA A 145 5.13 0.88 2.77
C ALA A 145 5.04 -0.65 2.67
N ARG A 146 6.14 -1.32 2.28
CA ARG A 146 6.22 -2.78 2.22
C ARG A 146 5.96 -3.43 3.58
N PHE A 147 6.59 -2.92 4.64
CA PHE A 147 6.38 -3.40 6.00
C PHE A 147 4.92 -3.26 6.45
N TYR A 148 4.28 -2.14 6.16
CA TYR A 148 2.88 -1.93 6.54
C TYR A 148 1.89 -2.73 5.69
N ALA A 149 2.14 -2.90 4.39
CA ALA A 149 1.33 -3.77 3.55
C ALA A 149 1.37 -5.24 4.01
N GLU A 150 2.49 -5.69 4.58
CA GLU A 150 2.63 -7.02 5.17
C GLU A 150 1.89 -7.15 6.52
N THR A 151 2.03 -6.16 7.40
CA THR A 151 1.45 -6.22 8.75
C THR A 151 -0.07 -5.99 8.76
N THR A 152 -0.60 -5.11 7.91
CA THR A 152 -2.06 -4.89 7.77
C THR A 152 -2.79 -6.18 7.34
N ASN A 153 -2.13 -7.04 6.57
CA ASN A 153 -2.67 -8.33 6.13
C ASN A 153 -2.49 -9.47 7.14
N SER A 154 -1.72 -9.27 8.22
CA SER A 154 -1.50 -10.27 9.26
C SER A 154 -2.63 -10.32 10.31
N GLY A 155 -3.61 -9.42 10.20
CA GLY A 155 -4.73 -9.27 11.14
C GLY A 155 -5.95 -10.17 10.91
N ALA A 156 -5.93 -11.09 9.93
CA ALA A 156 -7.06 -11.99 9.68
C ALA A 156 -6.59 -13.39 9.25
N MET A 157 -5.98 -14.12 10.17
CA MET A 157 -5.96 -15.59 10.10
C MET A 157 -6.85 -16.10 11.24
N PRO A 158 -7.97 -16.80 10.98
CA PRO A 158 -8.62 -17.58 12.02
C PRO A 158 -7.64 -18.70 12.38
N GLN A 159 -6.85 -18.48 13.43
CA GLN A 159 -6.10 -19.53 14.09
C GLN A 159 -7.14 -20.50 14.69
N GLY A 160 -7.51 -21.55 13.95
CA GLY A 160 -8.46 -22.51 14.54
C GLY A 160 -8.96 -23.69 13.71
N ILE A 161 -8.73 -23.78 12.39
CA ILE A 161 -9.33 -24.88 11.60
C ILE A 161 -8.29 -25.82 10.95
N GLY A 162 -7.04 -25.38 10.78
CA GLY A 162 -5.96 -26.18 10.19
C GLY A 162 -5.63 -27.49 10.95
N PRO A 163 -5.45 -27.49 12.29
CA PRO A 163 -5.07 -28.69 13.01
C PRO A 163 -6.21 -29.70 13.23
N LEU A 164 -7.48 -29.27 13.11
CA LEU A 164 -8.64 -30.15 13.27
C LEU A 164 -8.89 -31.01 12.01
N LEU A 165 -8.67 -30.44 10.82
CA LEU A 165 -8.84 -31.18 9.55
C LEU A 165 -7.75 -32.24 9.32
N LEU A 166 -6.52 -32.00 9.80
CA LEU A 166 -5.42 -32.97 9.70
C LEU A 166 -5.60 -34.17 10.64
N ASN A 167 -6.23 -33.97 11.80
CA ASN A 167 -6.53 -35.07 12.72
C ASN A 167 -7.69 -35.95 12.20
N LEU A 168 -8.72 -35.34 11.58
CA LEU A 168 -9.85 -36.10 11.02
C LEU A 168 -9.43 -37.01 9.86
N THR A 169 -8.52 -36.55 8.99
CA THR A 169 -8.00 -37.35 7.87
C THR A 169 -7.13 -38.51 8.34
N GLN A 170 -6.31 -38.32 9.38
CA GLN A 170 -5.52 -39.41 9.97
C GLN A 170 -6.39 -40.44 10.71
N ILE A 171 -7.45 -40.01 11.39
CA ILE A 171 -8.42 -40.92 12.03
C ILE A 171 -9.20 -41.71 10.98
N LEU A 172 -9.68 -41.06 9.92
CA LEU A 172 -10.39 -41.74 8.83
C LEU A 172 -9.48 -42.71 8.06
N GLN A 173 -8.20 -42.37 7.85
CA GLN A 173 -7.25 -43.29 7.22
C GLN A 173 -6.98 -44.54 8.07
N ARG A 174 -6.94 -44.42 9.41
CA ARG A 174 -6.76 -45.57 10.31
C ARG A 174 -7.99 -46.47 10.40
N TRP A 175 -9.19 -45.93 10.22
CA TRP A 175 -10.44 -46.70 10.22
C TRP A 175 -10.72 -47.43 8.90
N PHE A 176 -10.20 -46.96 7.77
CA PHE A 176 -10.42 -47.58 6.45
C PHE A 176 -9.31 -48.55 6.00
N LEU A 177 -8.15 -48.54 6.67
CA LEU A 177 -7.00 -49.41 6.37
C LEU A 177 -6.71 -50.44 7.49
N GLY A 178 -7.59 -50.53 8.49
CA GLY A 178 -7.60 -51.57 9.51
C GLY A 178 -8.66 -52.62 9.22
#